data_AF-A0A2V8EC11-F1
#
_entry.id   AF-A0A2V8EC11-F1
#
_cell.length_a   1.000
_cell.length_b   1.000
_cell.length_c   1.000
_cell.angle_alpha   90.00
_cell.angle_beta   90.00
_cell.angle_gamma   90.00
#
_symmetry.space_group_name_H-M   'P 1'
#
loop_
_entity.id
_entity.type
_entity.pdbx_description
1 polymer ?
#
loop_
_entity_poly.entity_id
_entity_poly.type
_entity_poly.pdbx_seq_one_letter_code
_entity_poly.pdbx_strand_id
1 'polypeptide(L)'
;MRCGRMAPMRPASCAPAAVVVLCATVLAAHAQAPKDDGDAPAILVSRQLAARAHLAAGDLVTLGSDPQGSRRATFRVAGIYEPTPDPMRFTATRLEARMHLPDLVDLVADPADPASREAVTSINVRLTDPADAAAFVPQLSARTPGIAARPTSRARDDDPFAVLDRFHVAISAVTMAGGTAFLLALMVIRAEERRETVGILRLLGISRRTLLLTVAIEGVAIAALGAVFGILLAFATEGLVNRIFQARYDTALVFVRVTPSIAARSVLIAAPLGIVAGIAASWTLLGRDVLSIVRR
;
A
#
# COMPACT_ATOMS: atom_id res chain seq x y z
N MET A 1 14.43 35.66 -57.27
CA MET A 1 15.12 34.36 -57.10
C MET A 1 16.10 34.48 -55.94
N ARG A 2 15.91 33.60 -54.93
CA ARG A 2 16.82 33.14 -53.86
C ARG A 2 17.83 34.16 -53.27
N CYS A 3 17.63 34.71 -52.07
CA CYS A 3 17.67 34.07 -50.73
C CYS A 3 19.08 33.49 -50.42
N GLY A 4 19.83 33.85 -49.39
CA GLY A 4 19.58 34.69 -48.22
C GLY A 4 20.62 34.35 -47.14
N ARG A 5 21.38 35.37 -46.72
CA ARG A 5 22.07 35.61 -45.43
C ARG A 5 22.84 34.50 -44.68
N MET A 6 24.09 34.84 -44.38
CA MET A 6 24.95 34.35 -43.31
C MET A 6 24.28 34.36 -41.91
N ALA A 7 24.63 33.36 -41.10
CA ALA A 7 24.63 33.41 -39.63
C ALA A 7 25.65 32.38 -39.05
N PRO A 8 26.12 32.56 -37.79
CA PRO A 8 27.46 32.14 -37.36
C PRO A 8 27.51 31.06 -36.25
N MET A 9 28.72 30.49 -36.11
CA MET A 9 29.43 29.88 -34.96
C MET A 9 28.72 29.31 -33.69
N ARG A 10 29.19 28.08 -33.37
CA ARG A 10 29.34 27.35 -32.06
C ARG A 10 28.12 26.57 -31.53
N PRO A 11 28.27 25.55 -30.63
CA PRO A 11 29.48 25.02 -29.97
C PRO A 11 29.64 23.47 -30.02
N ALA A 12 30.76 23.00 -29.45
CA ALA A 12 31.07 21.61 -29.15
C ALA A 12 29.99 20.91 -28.30
N SER A 13 29.63 19.68 -28.67
CA SER A 13 28.88 18.76 -27.80
C SER A 13 29.81 17.68 -27.26
N CYS A 14 30.06 17.78 -25.96
CA CYS A 14 30.62 16.72 -25.14
C CYS A 14 29.76 15.46 -25.19
N ALA A 15 30.45 14.32 -25.07
CA ALA A 15 29.93 12.97 -24.98
C ALA A 15 28.77 12.82 -23.97
N PRO A 16 27.73 12.02 -24.27
CA PRO A 16 26.88 11.47 -23.22
C PRO A 16 27.64 10.34 -22.54
N ALA A 17 27.90 10.53 -21.24
CA ALA A 17 28.44 9.53 -20.34
C ALA A 17 27.61 8.24 -20.43
N ALA A 18 28.29 7.14 -20.75
CA ALA A 18 27.72 5.80 -20.74
C ALA A 18 27.23 5.47 -19.33
N VAL A 19 25.91 5.41 -19.17
CA VAL A 19 25.29 4.78 -18.01
C VAL A 19 25.53 3.28 -18.15
N VAL A 20 26.55 2.79 -17.46
CA VAL A 20 26.79 1.36 -17.27
C VAL A 20 25.65 0.83 -16.40
N VAL A 21 24.62 0.29 -17.06
CA VAL A 21 23.61 -0.55 -16.42
C VAL A 21 24.33 -1.83 -16.02
N LEU A 22 24.64 -1.95 -14.74
CA LEU A 22 25.12 -3.18 -14.13
C LEU A 22 23.96 -4.19 -14.20
N CYS A 23 23.88 -4.94 -15.29
CA CYS A 23 23.04 -6.13 -15.39
C CYS A 23 23.59 -7.15 -14.39
N ALA A 24 23.09 -7.11 -13.16
CA ALA A 24 23.18 -8.24 -12.25
C ALA A 24 22.36 -9.37 -12.87
N THR A 25 23.02 -10.20 -13.67
CA THR A 25 22.52 -11.51 -14.04
C THR A 25 22.38 -12.30 -12.75
N VAL A 26 21.19 -12.25 -12.15
CA VAL A 26 20.77 -13.24 -11.17
C VAL A 26 20.78 -14.55 -11.93
N LEU A 27 21.85 -15.32 -11.75
CA LEU A 27 21.92 -16.71 -12.15
C LEU A 27 20.71 -17.35 -11.47
N ALA A 28 19.67 -17.63 -12.26
CA ALA A 28 18.61 -18.52 -11.85
C ALA A 28 19.30 -19.85 -11.60
N ALA A 29 19.66 -20.10 -10.35
CA ALA A 29 20.04 -21.41 -9.86
C ALA A 29 18.87 -22.31 -10.26
N HIS A 30 19.08 -23.09 -11.31
CA HIS A 30 18.22 -24.20 -11.63
C HIS A 30 18.32 -25.09 -10.40
N ALA A 31 17.33 -24.99 -9.52
CA ALA A 31 17.13 -25.95 -8.46
C ALA A 31 16.91 -27.28 -9.18
N GLN A 32 17.98 -28.06 -9.27
CA GLN A 32 17.95 -29.41 -9.79
C GLN A 32 16.84 -30.12 -9.02
N ALA A 33 15.78 -30.54 -9.72
CA ALA A 33 14.74 -31.36 -9.12
C ALA A 33 15.42 -32.55 -8.41
N PRO A 34 15.10 -32.82 -7.14
CA PRO A 34 15.65 -33.99 -6.45
C PRO A 34 15.29 -35.22 -7.28
N LYS A 35 16.26 -36.13 -7.43
CA LYS A 35 16.09 -37.41 -8.13
C LYS A 35 14.82 -38.11 -7.62
N ASP A 36 14.01 -38.61 -8.56
CA ASP A 36 12.87 -39.47 -8.30
C ASP A 36 13.35 -40.80 -7.68
N ASP A 37 13.52 -40.79 -6.37
CA ASP A 37 13.56 -42.01 -5.58
C ASP A 37 12.10 -42.33 -5.14
N GLY A 38 11.37 -43.02 -6.03
CA GLY A 38 10.27 -43.95 -5.71
C GLY A 38 8.93 -43.41 -5.17
N ASP A 39 7.96 -43.28 -6.09
CA ASP A 39 6.52 -43.59 -5.96
C ASP A 39 5.60 -42.80 -4.99
N ALA A 40 6.12 -41.95 -4.10
CA ALA A 40 5.26 -41.14 -3.23
C ALA A 40 4.67 -39.91 -3.96
N PRO A 41 3.34 -39.64 -3.87
CA PRO A 41 2.74 -38.47 -4.48
C PRO A 41 3.35 -37.16 -3.97
N ALA A 42 3.46 -36.19 -4.87
CA ALA A 42 4.07 -34.90 -4.60
C ALA A 42 3.11 -33.93 -3.92
N ILE A 43 3.57 -33.25 -2.87
CA ILE A 43 2.81 -32.20 -2.17
C ILE A 43 3.59 -30.90 -2.05
N LEU A 44 2.87 -29.79 -1.92
CA LEU A 44 3.42 -28.49 -1.55
C LEU A 44 3.01 -28.17 -0.12
N VAL A 45 3.94 -27.66 0.69
CA VAL A 45 3.67 -27.28 2.09
C VAL A 45 3.85 -25.78 2.27
N SER A 46 3.07 -25.17 3.16
CA SER A 46 3.26 -23.76 3.50
C SER A 46 4.60 -23.53 4.19
N ARG A 47 5.20 -22.35 4.00
CA ARG A 47 6.44 -21.97 4.70
C ARG A 47 6.32 -22.10 6.21
N GLN A 48 5.18 -21.74 6.79
CA GLN A 48 4.92 -21.85 8.22
C GLN A 48 4.92 -23.31 8.70
N LEU A 49 4.34 -24.23 7.92
CA LEU A 49 4.37 -25.66 8.22
C LEU A 49 5.78 -26.23 8.08
N ALA A 50 6.49 -25.89 7.00
CA ALA A 50 7.86 -26.32 6.79
C ALA A 50 8.80 -25.86 7.92
N ALA A 51 8.71 -24.59 8.33
CA ALA A 51 9.53 -24.05 9.42
C ALA A 51 9.23 -24.73 10.76
N ARG A 52 7.94 -24.98 11.07
CA ARG A 52 7.52 -25.58 12.34
C ARG A 52 7.86 -27.06 12.46
N ALA A 53 7.74 -27.81 11.35
CA ALA A 53 8.05 -29.23 11.30
C ALA A 53 9.47 -29.52 10.81
N HIS A 54 10.29 -28.48 10.60
CA HIS A 54 11.66 -28.56 10.07
C HIS A 54 11.78 -29.35 8.76
N LEU A 55 10.83 -29.14 7.85
CA LEU A 55 10.76 -29.83 6.55
C LEU A 55 11.51 -29.05 5.47
N ALA A 56 12.16 -29.80 4.57
CA ALA A 56 12.78 -29.32 3.35
C ALA A 56 12.13 -29.96 2.10
N ALA A 57 12.41 -29.38 0.93
CA ALA A 57 12.03 -30.01 -0.33
C ALA A 57 12.81 -31.32 -0.54
N GLY A 58 12.12 -32.39 -0.90
CA GLY A 58 12.64 -33.74 -1.01
C GLY A 58 12.28 -34.64 0.18
N ASP A 59 11.87 -34.07 1.32
CA ASP A 59 11.53 -34.87 2.50
C ASP A 59 10.26 -35.71 2.27
N LEU A 60 10.25 -36.91 2.86
CA LEU A 60 9.07 -37.77 2.93
C LEU A 60 8.33 -37.49 4.23
N VAL A 61 7.05 -37.16 4.11
CA VAL A 61 6.16 -36.84 5.23
C VAL A 61 4.94 -37.72 5.21
N THR A 62 4.49 -38.14 6.40
CA THR A 62 3.26 -38.91 6.54
C THR A 62 2.16 -37.99 7.04
N LEU A 63 1.11 -37.84 6.25
CA LEU A 63 -0.08 -37.06 6.61
C LEU A 63 -1.18 -38.00 7.07
N GLY A 64 -1.79 -37.69 8.21
CA GLY A 64 -2.95 -38.40 8.74
C GLY A 64 -4.22 -37.58 8.58
N SER A 65 -5.34 -38.22 8.22
CA SER A 65 -6.65 -37.56 8.18
C SER A 65 -7.37 -37.57 9.54
N ASP A 66 -6.85 -38.32 10.52
CA ASP A 66 -7.41 -38.48 11.85
C ASP A 66 -6.36 -38.35 12.96
N PRO A 67 -6.73 -37.90 14.18
CA PRO A 67 -5.79 -37.75 15.29
C PRO A 67 -5.16 -39.06 15.75
N GLN A 68 -5.82 -40.20 15.51
CA GLN A 68 -5.31 -41.53 15.86
C GLN A 68 -4.34 -42.08 14.80
N GLY A 69 -4.23 -41.42 13.64
CA GLY A 69 -3.37 -41.83 12.54
C GLY A 69 -3.77 -43.18 11.92
N SER A 70 -5.04 -43.58 12.03
CA SER A 70 -5.54 -44.81 11.38
C SER A 70 -5.57 -44.65 9.86
N ARG A 71 -5.82 -43.43 9.37
CA ARG A 71 -5.80 -43.08 7.95
C ARG A 71 -4.61 -42.19 7.66
N ARG A 72 -3.56 -42.79 7.11
CA ARG A 72 -2.29 -42.11 6.83
C ARG A 72 -1.81 -42.42 5.41
N ALA A 73 -1.20 -41.44 4.77
CA ALA A 73 -0.50 -41.62 3.49
C ALA A 73 0.84 -40.88 3.52
N THR A 74 1.83 -41.44 2.82
CA THR A 74 3.16 -40.87 2.71
C THR A 74 3.27 -40.07 1.44
N PHE A 75 3.82 -38.87 1.56
CA PHE A 75 3.93 -37.88 0.50
C PHE A 75 5.35 -37.32 0.45
N ARG A 76 5.79 -36.92 -0.73
CA ARG A 76 7.05 -36.23 -0.93
C ARG A 76 6.84 -34.73 -1.00
N VAL A 77 7.59 -33.96 -0.21
CA VAL A 77 7.55 -32.50 -0.27
C VAL A 77 8.24 -32.03 -1.55
N ALA A 78 7.46 -31.70 -2.58
CA ALA A 78 7.98 -31.20 -3.85
C ALA A 78 8.44 -29.74 -3.76
N GLY A 79 7.86 -28.96 -2.85
CA GLY A 79 8.22 -27.56 -2.67
C GLY A 79 7.52 -26.88 -1.50
N ILE A 80 8.04 -25.72 -1.14
CA ILE A 80 7.53 -24.86 -0.08
C ILE A 80 6.95 -23.60 -0.74
N TYR A 81 5.73 -23.22 -0.37
CA TYR A 81 5.06 -22.04 -0.91
C TYR A 81 4.68 -21.02 0.18
N GLU A 82 4.58 -19.75 -0.20
CA GLU A 82 4.03 -18.72 0.69
C GLU A 82 2.50 -18.65 0.49
N PRO A 83 1.69 -18.81 1.55
CA PRO A 83 0.24 -18.68 1.44
C PRO A 83 -0.21 -17.32 0.94
N THR A 84 -1.27 -17.29 0.14
CA THR A 84 -1.90 -16.04 -0.30
C THR A 84 -2.31 -15.22 0.94
N PRO A 85 -1.86 -13.96 1.07
CA PRO A 85 -2.20 -13.12 2.21
C PRO A 85 -3.71 -12.93 2.34
N ASP A 86 -4.25 -13.17 3.54
CA ASP A 86 -5.67 -12.97 3.85
C ASP A 86 -5.80 -12.13 5.14
N PRO A 87 -6.28 -10.87 5.04
CA PRO A 87 -6.49 -10.00 6.19
C PRO A 87 -7.46 -10.55 7.24
N MET A 88 -8.29 -11.55 6.92
CA MET A 88 -9.20 -12.15 7.90
C MET A 88 -8.55 -13.30 8.70
N ARG A 89 -7.40 -13.81 8.25
CA ARG A 89 -6.73 -14.97 8.82
C ARG A 89 -5.30 -14.71 9.26
N PHE A 90 -4.86 -13.45 9.30
CA PHE A 90 -3.48 -13.09 9.66
C PHE A 90 -3.10 -13.42 11.11
N THR A 91 -4.08 -13.54 12.01
CA THR A 91 -3.85 -13.95 13.41
C THR A 91 -3.79 -15.46 13.59
N ALA A 92 -4.24 -16.25 12.61
CA ALA A 92 -4.28 -17.70 12.68
C ALA A 92 -2.95 -18.30 12.22
N THR A 93 -2.50 -19.37 12.89
CA THR A 93 -1.34 -20.14 12.42
C THR A 93 -1.76 -21.01 11.23
N ARG A 94 -1.35 -20.62 10.02
CA ARG A 94 -1.72 -21.31 8.78
C ARG A 94 -0.74 -22.43 8.44
N LEU A 95 -1.02 -23.61 8.99
CA LEU A 95 -0.34 -24.85 8.61
C LEU A 95 -1.12 -25.49 7.48
N GLU A 96 -0.64 -25.35 6.25
CA GLU A 96 -1.36 -25.76 5.04
C GLU A 96 -0.49 -26.68 4.18
N ALA A 97 -1.12 -27.65 3.53
CA ALA A 97 -0.54 -28.46 2.48
C ALA A 97 -1.47 -28.45 1.26
N ARG A 98 -0.89 -28.48 0.07
CA ARG A 98 -1.59 -28.60 -1.21
C ARG A 98 -1.12 -29.87 -1.90
N MET A 99 -2.08 -30.63 -2.40
CA MET A 99 -1.85 -31.90 -3.11
C MET A 99 -2.85 -32.00 -4.25
N HIS A 100 -2.68 -32.99 -5.12
CA HIS A 100 -3.67 -33.24 -6.16
C HIS A 100 -4.99 -33.72 -5.54
N LEU A 101 -6.11 -33.35 -6.17
CA LEU A 101 -7.44 -33.68 -5.67
C LEU A 101 -7.66 -35.20 -5.50
N PRO A 102 -7.24 -36.08 -6.43
CA PRO A 102 -7.36 -37.52 -6.24
C PRO A 102 -6.67 -38.01 -4.96
N ASP A 103 -5.44 -37.56 -4.70
CA ASP A 103 -4.68 -37.94 -3.51
C ASP A 103 -5.38 -37.51 -2.20
N LEU A 104 -5.97 -36.31 -2.21
CA LEU A 104 -6.73 -35.81 -1.07
C LEU A 104 -8.01 -36.61 -0.83
N VAL A 105 -8.72 -36.98 -1.90
CA VAL A 105 -9.93 -37.80 -1.83
C VAL A 105 -9.58 -39.18 -1.29
N ASP A 106 -8.50 -39.81 -1.75
CA ASP A 106 -8.07 -41.11 -1.25
C ASP A 106 -7.67 -41.07 0.24
N LEU A 107 -7.14 -39.94 0.72
CA LEU A 107 -6.80 -39.75 2.12
C LEU A 107 -8.03 -39.50 3.02
N VAL A 108 -9.03 -38.75 2.55
CA VAL A 108 -10.10 -38.19 3.39
C VAL A 108 -11.47 -38.85 3.19
N ALA A 109 -11.73 -39.48 2.05
CA ALA A 109 -13.02 -40.11 1.75
C ALA A 109 -13.45 -41.08 2.86
N ASP A 110 -14.75 -41.11 3.13
CA ASP A 110 -15.34 -41.99 4.11
C ASP A 110 -15.58 -43.37 3.47
N PRO A 111 -14.93 -44.45 3.94
CA PRO A 111 -15.17 -45.79 3.42
C PRO A 111 -16.62 -46.26 3.59
N ALA A 112 -17.36 -45.71 4.56
CA ALA A 112 -18.76 -46.05 4.79
C ALA A 112 -19.73 -45.31 3.85
N ASP A 113 -19.28 -44.23 3.18
CA ASP A 113 -20.08 -43.45 2.24
C ASP A 113 -19.37 -43.35 0.88
N PRO A 114 -19.71 -44.22 -0.08
CA PRO A 114 -19.12 -44.19 -1.42
C PRO A 114 -19.31 -42.84 -2.14
N ALA A 115 -20.40 -42.10 -1.85
CA ALA A 115 -20.65 -40.81 -2.48
C ALA A 115 -19.66 -39.73 -2.01
N SER A 116 -19.00 -39.92 -0.86
CA SER A 116 -17.96 -39.02 -0.36
C SER A 116 -16.76 -38.86 -1.31
N ARG A 117 -16.51 -39.86 -2.18
CA ARG A 117 -15.46 -39.81 -3.20
C ARG A 117 -15.79 -38.88 -4.37
N GLU A 118 -17.07 -38.60 -4.58
CA GLU A 118 -17.56 -37.71 -5.63
C GLU A 118 -17.88 -36.30 -5.11
N ALA A 119 -17.81 -36.10 -3.78
CA ALA A 119 -18.11 -34.82 -3.14
C ALA A 119 -16.89 -33.90 -3.11
N VAL A 120 -17.09 -32.64 -3.50
CA VAL A 120 -16.07 -31.57 -3.39
C VAL A 120 -16.66 -30.39 -2.65
N THR A 121 -15.91 -29.79 -1.72
CA THR A 121 -16.40 -28.68 -0.90
C THR A 121 -16.67 -27.42 -1.71
N SER A 122 -15.84 -27.14 -2.73
CA SER A 122 -15.97 -25.93 -3.55
C SER A 122 -15.25 -26.08 -4.89
N ILE A 123 -15.75 -25.37 -5.90
CA ILE A 123 -15.14 -25.27 -7.23
C ILE A 123 -14.84 -23.81 -7.50
N ASN A 124 -13.58 -23.49 -7.76
CA ASN A 124 -13.17 -22.14 -8.11
C ASN A 124 -13.21 -21.96 -9.63
N VAL A 125 -13.94 -20.96 -10.10
CA VAL A 125 -14.05 -20.63 -11.52
C VAL A 125 -13.46 -19.25 -11.75
N ARG A 126 -12.49 -19.15 -12.65
CA ARG A 126 -11.92 -17.87 -13.10
C ARG A 126 -12.66 -17.40 -14.34
N LEU A 127 -13.30 -16.23 -14.25
CA LEU A 127 -13.96 -15.59 -15.39
C LEU A 127 -12.91 -14.99 -16.34
N THR A 128 -13.23 -14.97 -17.64
CA THR A 128 -12.39 -14.33 -18.67
C THR A 128 -12.38 -12.82 -18.48
N ASP A 129 -13.55 -12.23 -18.25
CA ASP A 129 -13.70 -10.83 -17.83
C ASP A 129 -14.16 -10.78 -16.36
N PRO A 130 -13.38 -10.17 -15.45
CA PRO A 130 -13.79 -9.96 -14.06
C PRO A 130 -15.07 -9.13 -13.91
N ALA A 131 -15.40 -8.25 -14.87
CA ALA A 131 -16.59 -7.40 -14.81
C ALA A 131 -17.90 -8.20 -14.86
N ASP A 132 -17.87 -9.40 -15.43
CA ASP A 132 -19.05 -10.27 -15.56
C ASP A 132 -19.46 -10.94 -14.24
N ALA A 133 -18.64 -10.86 -13.18
CA ALA A 133 -18.89 -11.56 -11.93
C ALA A 133 -20.27 -11.26 -11.32
N ALA A 134 -20.72 -10.01 -11.39
CA ALA A 134 -22.02 -9.59 -10.85
C ALA A 134 -23.20 -10.21 -11.63
N ALA A 135 -23.05 -10.39 -12.94
CA ALA A 135 -24.06 -11.01 -13.79
C ALA A 135 -23.98 -12.55 -13.76
N PHE A 136 -22.78 -13.10 -13.56
CA PHE A 136 -22.53 -14.55 -13.60
C PHE A 136 -23.26 -15.31 -12.49
N VAL A 137 -23.22 -14.81 -11.25
CA VAL A 137 -23.85 -15.46 -10.08
C VAL A 137 -25.35 -15.69 -10.29
N PRO A 138 -26.19 -14.67 -10.59
CA PRO A 138 -27.62 -14.88 -10.81
C PRO A 138 -27.91 -15.75 -12.04
N GLN A 139 -27.11 -15.65 -13.10
CA GLN A 139 -27.26 -16.50 -14.30
C GLN A 139 -27.00 -17.98 -13.99
N LEU A 140 -25.99 -18.28 -13.17
CA LEU A 140 -25.68 -19.65 -12.76
C LEU A 140 -26.79 -20.21 -11.86
N SER A 141 -27.22 -19.43 -10.87
CA SER A 141 -28.30 -19.83 -9.95
C SER A 141 -29.61 -20.11 -10.69
N ALA A 142 -29.91 -19.37 -11.77
CA ALA A 142 -31.09 -19.60 -12.59
C ALA A 142 -31.01 -20.87 -13.44
N ARG A 143 -29.80 -21.26 -13.89
CA ARG A 143 -29.56 -22.43 -14.73
C ARG A 143 -29.35 -23.71 -13.94
N THR A 144 -28.89 -23.61 -12.70
CA THR A 144 -28.57 -24.77 -11.86
C THR A 144 -29.08 -24.57 -10.44
N PRO A 145 -30.37 -24.87 -10.20
CA PRO A 145 -30.94 -24.82 -8.86
C PRO A 145 -30.16 -25.73 -7.90
N GLY A 146 -29.85 -25.23 -6.69
CA GLY A 146 -29.12 -25.98 -5.66
C GLY A 146 -27.62 -25.66 -5.57
N ILE A 147 -27.05 -24.91 -6.51
CA ILE A 147 -25.66 -24.43 -6.41
C ILE A 147 -25.63 -23.00 -5.89
N ALA A 148 -24.88 -22.76 -4.81
CA ALA A 148 -24.61 -21.43 -4.29
C ALA A 148 -23.26 -20.91 -4.82
N ALA A 149 -23.30 -19.98 -5.77
CA ALA A 149 -22.10 -19.25 -6.20
C ALA A 149 -21.88 -17.99 -5.35
N ARG A 150 -20.62 -17.72 -5.02
CA ARG A 150 -20.20 -16.50 -4.35
C ARG A 150 -18.99 -15.91 -5.07
N PRO A 151 -18.96 -14.60 -5.33
CA PRO A 151 -17.78 -13.97 -5.92
C PRO A 151 -16.61 -14.07 -4.93
N THR A 152 -15.43 -14.46 -5.42
CA THR A 152 -14.20 -14.45 -4.62
C THR A 152 -13.63 -13.04 -4.47
N SER A 153 -13.94 -12.14 -5.40
CA SER A 153 -13.70 -10.71 -5.26
C SER A 153 -14.73 -10.09 -4.32
N ARG A 154 -14.28 -9.50 -3.21
CA ARG A 154 -15.15 -8.76 -2.30
C ARG A 154 -15.66 -7.50 -3.02
N ALA A 155 -16.99 -7.33 -3.08
CA ALA A 155 -17.58 -6.05 -3.43
C ALA A 155 -17.27 -5.04 -2.32
N ARG A 156 -17.01 -3.77 -2.68
CA ARG A 156 -16.58 -2.74 -1.72
C ARG A 156 -17.62 -2.43 -0.63
N ASP A 157 -18.88 -2.76 -0.86
CA ASP A 157 -19.98 -2.50 0.07
C ASP A 157 -20.10 -3.53 1.22
N ASP A 158 -19.58 -4.76 1.02
CA ASP A 158 -19.54 -5.81 2.05
C ASP A 158 -18.17 -5.88 2.77
N ASP A 159 -17.32 -4.87 2.59
CA ASP A 159 -15.99 -4.84 3.17
C ASP A 159 -16.05 -4.42 4.66
N PRO A 160 -15.72 -5.29 5.63
CA PRO A 160 -15.64 -4.90 7.04
C PRO A 160 -14.68 -3.74 7.28
N PHE A 161 -13.74 -3.51 6.35
CA PHE A 161 -12.79 -2.41 6.40
C PHE A 161 -13.36 -1.07 5.88
N ALA A 162 -14.57 -1.03 5.32
CA ALA A 162 -15.22 0.22 4.91
C ALA A 162 -15.47 1.16 6.11
N VAL A 163 -15.73 0.60 7.29
CA VAL A 163 -15.85 1.35 8.55
C VAL A 163 -14.49 1.94 8.94
N LEU A 164 -13.42 1.15 8.81
CA LEU A 164 -12.04 1.59 9.09
C LEU A 164 -11.63 2.75 8.15
N ASP A 165 -11.99 2.69 6.88
CA ASP A 165 -11.75 3.77 5.92
C ASP A 165 -12.41 5.09 6.37
N ARG A 166 -13.66 5.03 6.86
CA ARG A 166 -14.36 6.23 7.39
C ARG A 166 -13.67 6.78 8.64
N PHE A 167 -13.23 5.91 9.54
CA PHE A 167 -12.46 6.31 10.72
C PHE A 167 -11.14 6.99 10.34
N HIS A 168 -10.42 6.46 9.35
CA HIS A 168 -9.19 7.08 8.85
C HIS A 168 -9.46 8.48 8.28
N VAL A 169 -10.54 8.66 7.53
CA VAL A 169 -10.92 9.99 7.00
C VAL A 169 -11.24 10.96 8.14
N ALA A 170 -12.00 10.52 9.16
CA ALA A 170 -12.34 11.36 10.30
C ALA A 170 -11.10 11.77 11.10
N ILE A 171 -10.22 10.82 11.43
CA ILE A 171 -8.96 11.09 12.13
C ILE A 171 -8.10 12.05 11.32
N SER A 172 -7.96 11.80 10.01
CA SER A 172 -7.19 12.67 9.11
C SER A 172 -7.75 14.10 9.10
N ALA A 173 -9.07 14.26 9.04
CA ALA A 173 -9.71 15.57 9.08
C ALA A 173 -9.45 16.30 10.39
N VAL A 174 -9.56 15.63 11.54
CA VAL A 174 -9.30 16.22 12.86
C VAL A 174 -7.83 16.60 13.01
N THR A 175 -6.89 15.70 12.65
CA THR A 175 -5.46 15.97 12.71
C THR A 175 -5.08 17.14 11.79
N MET A 176 -5.65 17.22 10.60
CA MET A 176 -5.40 18.30 9.66
C MET A 176 -5.97 19.64 10.13
N ALA A 177 -7.18 19.64 10.71
CA ALA A 177 -7.77 20.84 11.31
C ALA A 177 -6.92 21.35 12.48
N GLY A 178 -6.51 20.46 13.39
CA GLY A 178 -5.62 20.79 14.51
C GLY A 178 -4.26 21.31 14.05
N GLY A 179 -3.63 20.64 13.09
CA GLY A 179 -2.36 21.06 12.49
C GLY A 179 -2.44 22.42 11.82
N THR A 180 -3.53 22.70 11.09
CA THR A 180 -3.75 24.01 10.45
C THR A 180 -3.97 25.10 11.50
N ALA A 181 -4.77 24.85 12.53
CA ALA A 181 -4.99 25.80 13.61
C ALA A 181 -3.67 26.14 14.32
N PHE A 182 -2.83 25.14 14.57
CA PHE A 182 -1.50 25.33 15.15
C PHE A 182 -0.57 26.15 14.24
N LEU A 183 -0.54 25.83 12.93
CA LEU A 183 0.21 26.61 11.94
C LEU A 183 -0.26 28.06 11.87
N LEU A 184 -1.58 28.29 11.88
CA LEU A 184 -2.17 29.63 11.89
C LEU A 184 -1.75 30.39 13.14
N ALA A 185 -1.84 29.78 14.32
CA ALA A 185 -1.42 30.39 15.58
C ALA A 185 0.05 30.80 15.55
N LEU A 186 0.93 29.92 15.06
CA LEU A 186 2.36 30.22 14.92
C LEU A 186 2.60 31.37 13.92
N MET A 187 1.87 31.40 12.80
CA MET A 187 1.97 32.48 11.81
C MET A 187 1.51 33.83 12.36
N VAL A 188 0.46 33.85 13.19
CA VAL A 188 -0.01 35.05 13.87
C VAL A 188 1.06 35.58 14.83
N ILE A 189 1.62 34.71 15.68
CA ILE A 189 2.69 35.09 16.62
C ILE A 189 3.89 35.68 15.85
N ARG A 190 4.33 35.01 14.78
CA ARG A 190 5.43 35.46 13.92
C ARG A 190 5.15 36.80 13.24
N ALA A 191 3.89 37.04 12.84
CA ALA A 191 3.47 38.30 12.24
C ALA A 191 3.48 39.44 13.28
N GLU A 192 3.09 39.16 14.52
CA GLU A 192 3.12 40.12 15.62
C GLU A 192 4.55 40.50 16.02
N GLU A 193 5.47 39.53 16.11
CA GLU A 193 6.89 39.77 16.38
C GLU A 193 7.55 40.68 15.33
N ARG A 194 7.12 40.60 14.07
CA ARG A 194 7.65 41.40 12.95
C ARG A 194 6.89 42.70 12.69
N ARG A 195 5.86 43.00 13.48
CA ARG A 195 4.92 44.11 13.22
C ARG A 195 5.60 45.47 13.16
N GLU A 196 6.56 45.74 14.05
CA GLU A 196 7.29 47.02 14.10
C GLU A 196 8.13 47.21 12.83
N THR A 197 8.90 46.20 12.45
CA THR A 197 9.71 46.22 11.22
C THR A 197 8.84 46.44 9.99
N VAL A 198 7.69 45.76 9.90
CA VAL A 198 6.72 45.93 8.81
C VAL A 198 6.14 47.35 8.79
N GLY A 199 5.91 47.96 9.96
CA GLY A 199 5.50 49.35 10.10
C GLY A 199 6.53 50.33 9.52
N ILE A 200 7.80 50.16 9.88
CA ILE A 200 8.91 50.99 9.39
C ILE A 200 9.04 50.85 7.86
N LEU A 201 8.98 49.63 7.32
CA LEU A 201 9.05 49.38 5.88
C LEU A 201 7.89 50.06 5.11
N ARG A 202 6.68 50.10 5.70
CA ARG A 202 5.55 50.82 5.10
C ARG A 202 5.77 52.33 5.09
N LEU A 203 6.40 52.91 6.11
CA LEU A 203 6.74 54.34 6.16
C LEU A 203 7.80 54.72 5.10
N LEU A 204 8.69 53.79 4.77
CA LEU A 204 9.65 53.93 3.67
C LEU A 204 9.03 53.75 2.27
N GLY A 205 7.71 53.55 2.18
CA GLY A 205 6.98 53.45 0.91
C GLY A 205 6.82 52.04 0.34
N ILE A 206 7.19 50.98 1.08
CA ILE A 206 6.97 49.61 0.60
C ILE A 206 5.47 49.29 0.59
N SER A 207 5.01 48.77 -0.55
CA SER A 207 3.60 48.42 -0.74
C SER A 207 3.17 47.25 0.14
N ARG A 208 1.92 47.28 0.61
CA ARG A 208 1.27 46.17 1.35
C ARG A 208 1.32 44.85 0.57
N ARG A 209 1.23 44.92 -0.77
CA ARG A 209 1.27 43.75 -1.64
C ARG A 209 2.63 43.06 -1.63
N THR A 210 3.71 43.84 -1.64
CA THR A 210 5.08 43.30 -1.54
C THR A 210 5.29 42.58 -0.22
N LEU A 211 4.83 43.17 0.89
CA LEU A 211 4.89 42.56 2.22
C LEU A 211 4.08 41.25 2.29
N LEU A 212 2.85 41.24 1.76
CA LEU A 212 2.02 40.03 1.67
C LEU A 212 2.66 38.95 0.80
N LEU A 213 3.30 39.32 -0.32
CA LEU A 213 3.97 38.38 -1.22
C LEU A 213 5.15 37.69 -0.51
N THR A 214 5.95 38.43 0.25
CA THR A 214 7.07 37.85 1.01
C THR A 214 6.58 36.79 2.00
N VAL A 215 5.52 37.08 2.77
CA VAL A 215 4.98 36.10 3.72
C VAL A 215 4.30 34.93 3.00
N ALA A 216 3.63 35.18 1.86
CA ALA A 216 3.06 34.10 1.06
C ALA A 216 4.16 33.15 0.53
N ILE A 217 5.31 33.66 0.11
CA ILE A 217 6.46 32.85 -0.33
C ILE A 217 7.03 32.04 0.84
N GLU A 218 7.18 32.63 2.03
CA GLU A 218 7.59 31.91 3.25
C GLU A 218 6.61 30.77 3.58
N GLY A 219 5.30 31.06 3.51
CA GLY A 219 4.24 30.07 3.71
C GLY A 219 4.27 28.92 2.69
N VAL A 220 4.49 29.23 1.41
CA VAL A 220 4.65 28.22 0.34
C VAL A 220 5.88 27.35 0.59
N ALA A 221 7.01 27.96 0.98
CA ALA A 221 8.23 27.22 1.28
C ALA A 221 8.04 26.26 2.47
N ILE A 222 7.39 26.72 3.54
CA ILE A 222 7.07 25.91 4.72
C ILE A 222 6.12 24.77 4.34
N ALA A 223 5.07 25.07 3.55
CA ALA A 223 4.13 24.06 3.08
C ALA A 223 4.81 22.99 2.21
N ALA A 224 5.70 23.39 1.30
CA ALA A 224 6.45 22.47 0.45
C ALA A 224 7.39 21.58 1.26
N LEU A 225 8.16 22.15 2.19
CA LEU A 225 9.05 21.38 3.07
C LEU A 225 8.27 20.43 3.98
N GLY A 226 7.16 20.90 4.55
CA GLY A 226 6.27 20.07 5.37
C GLY A 226 5.66 18.92 4.57
N ALA A 227 5.25 19.15 3.32
CA ALA A 227 4.73 18.11 2.43
C ALA A 227 5.78 17.04 2.12
N VAL A 228 6.99 17.44 1.75
CA VAL A 228 8.11 16.53 1.49
C VAL A 228 8.43 15.72 2.74
N PHE A 229 8.58 16.39 3.88
CA PHE A 229 8.85 15.74 5.16
C PHE A 229 7.75 14.74 5.55
N GLY A 230 6.49 15.14 5.42
CA GLY A 230 5.34 14.29 5.73
C GLY A 230 5.27 13.03 4.86
N ILE A 231 5.58 13.15 3.56
CA ILE A 231 5.64 12.00 2.65
C ILE A 231 6.78 11.05 3.05
N LEU A 232 7.98 11.59 3.32
CA LEU A 232 9.12 10.78 3.76
C LEU A 232 8.81 10.04 5.07
N LEU A 233 8.20 10.74 6.03
CA LEU A 233 7.78 10.16 7.31
C LEU A 233 6.71 9.08 7.11
N ALA A 234 5.77 9.27 6.18
CA ALA A 234 4.75 8.27 5.85
C ALA A 234 5.38 6.99 5.30
N PHE A 235 6.33 7.09 4.35
CA PHE A 235 7.04 5.92 3.82
C PHE A 235 7.92 5.23 4.87
N ALA A 236 8.60 6.01 5.72
CA ALA A 236 9.39 5.44 6.82
C ALA A 236 8.49 4.66 7.79
N THR A 237 7.33 5.22 8.13
CA THR A 237 6.36 4.59 9.03
C THR A 237 5.71 3.37 8.40
N GLU A 238 5.38 3.41 7.11
CA GLU A 238 4.90 2.24 6.34
C GLU A 238 5.89 1.07 6.46
N GLY A 239 7.17 1.32 6.17
CA GLY A 239 8.21 0.29 6.24
C GLY A 239 8.38 -0.28 7.65
N LEU A 240 8.32 0.59 8.68
CA LEU A 240 8.43 0.18 10.07
C LEU A 240 7.24 -0.69 10.51
N VAL A 241 6.01 -0.21 10.28
CA VAL A 241 4.78 -0.91 10.68
C VAL A 241 4.67 -2.25 9.98
N ASN A 242 4.88 -2.30 8.66
CA ASN A 242 4.82 -3.56 7.91
C ASN A 242 5.85 -4.55 8.42
N ARG A 243 7.10 -4.14 8.66
CA ARG A 243 8.15 -5.04 9.16
C ARG A 243 7.79 -5.61 10.53
N ILE A 244 7.30 -4.79 11.45
CA ILE A 244 6.91 -5.22 12.80
C ILE A 244 5.77 -6.25 12.71
N PHE A 245 4.72 -5.96 11.95
CA PHE A 245 3.56 -6.83 11.87
C PHE A 245 3.85 -8.12 11.09
N GLN A 246 4.59 -8.05 9.98
CA GLN A 246 5.00 -9.23 9.22
C GLN A 246 5.88 -10.15 10.06
N ALA A 247 6.81 -9.61 10.85
CA ALA A 247 7.62 -10.40 11.78
C ALA A 247 6.78 -11.00 12.91
N ARG A 248 5.79 -10.26 13.44
CA ARG A 248 4.96 -10.71 14.56
C ARG A 248 3.95 -11.80 14.18
N TYR A 249 3.42 -11.74 12.95
CA TYR A 249 2.38 -12.64 12.45
C TYR A 249 2.88 -13.64 11.40
N ASP A 250 4.18 -13.63 11.10
CA ASP A 250 4.83 -14.52 10.13
C ASP A 250 4.08 -14.62 8.78
N THR A 251 3.74 -13.45 8.23
CA THR A 251 2.89 -13.31 7.05
C THR A 251 3.50 -12.36 6.03
N ALA A 252 3.25 -12.61 4.74
CA ALA A 252 3.60 -11.70 3.65
C ALA A 252 2.57 -10.56 3.45
N LEU A 253 1.59 -10.42 4.35
CA LEU A 253 0.56 -9.39 4.25
C LEU A 253 1.17 -7.98 4.39
N VAL A 254 0.77 -7.07 3.51
CA VAL A 254 1.09 -5.64 3.60
C VAL A 254 -0.05 -4.94 4.32
N PHE A 255 0.20 -4.41 5.51
CA PHE A 255 -0.82 -3.80 6.38
C PHE A 255 -1.04 -2.32 6.07
N VAL A 256 0.04 -1.60 5.76
CA VAL A 256 0.00 -0.18 5.39
C VAL A 256 0.60 -0.03 4.01
N ARG A 257 -0.01 0.78 3.16
CA ARG A 257 0.51 1.08 1.81
C ARG A 257 0.29 2.54 1.47
N VAL A 258 1.37 3.31 1.38
CA VAL A 258 1.32 4.70 0.92
C VAL A 258 1.34 4.67 -0.61
N THR A 259 0.18 4.94 -1.21
CA THR A 259 0.04 5.00 -2.67
C THR A 259 0.32 6.42 -3.17
N PRO A 260 0.99 6.61 -4.33
CA PRO A 260 1.24 7.95 -4.87
C PRO A 260 -0.01 8.82 -5.05
N SER A 261 -1.16 8.20 -5.35
CA SER A 261 -2.45 8.89 -5.44
C SER A 261 -2.92 9.46 -4.11
N ILE A 262 -2.70 8.75 -3.00
CA ILE A 262 -3.04 9.22 -1.65
C ILE A 262 -2.09 10.35 -1.27
N ALA A 263 -0.78 10.17 -1.47
CA ALA A 263 0.22 11.20 -1.21
C ALA A 263 -0.09 12.50 -1.97
N ALA A 264 -0.42 12.40 -3.26
CA ALA A 264 -0.81 13.56 -4.07
C ALA A 264 -2.07 14.24 -3.56
N ARG A 265 -3.11 13.49 -3.17
CA ARG A 265 -4.33 14.05 -2.56
C ARG A 265 -4.04 14.74 -1.23
N SER A 266 -3.19 14.15 -0.38
CA SER A 266 -2.78 14.76 0.90
C SER A 266 -2.06 16.09 0.68
N VAL A 267 -1.13 16.16 -0.29
CA VAL A 267 -0.45 17.42 -0.64
C VAL A 267 -1.43 18.45 -1.20
N LEU A 268 -2.33 18.02 -2.10
CA LEU A 268 -3.33 18.89 -2.71
C LEU A 268 -4.24 19.55 -1.67
N ILE A 269 -4.53 18.86 -0.57
CA ILE A 269 -5.37 19.40 0.50
C ILE A 269 -4.52 20.20 1.51
N ALA A 270 -3.37 19.69 1.93
CA ALA A 270 -2.55 20.30 2.97
C ALA A 270 -1.88 21.61 2.52
N ALA A 271 -1.38 21.68 1.27
CA ALA A 271 -0.66 22.85 0.79
C ALA A 271 -1.54 24.12 0.75
N PRO A 272 -2.77 24.10 0.19
CA PRO A 272 -3.67 25.25 0.27
C PRO A 272 -4.00 25.67 1.70
N LEU A 273 -4.23 24.72 2.62
CA LEU A 273 -4.52 25.06 4.02
C LEU A 273 -3.34 25.81 4.67
N GLY A 274 -2.11 25.38 4.43
CA GLY A 274 -0.91 26.08 4.92
C GLY A 274 -0.74 27.48 4.33
N ILE A 275 -0.94 27.62 3.02
CA ILE A 275 -0.85 28.91 2.32
C ILE A 275 -1.93 29.88 2.82
N VAL A 276 -3.18 29.41 2.92
CA VAL A 276 -4.31 30.20 3.41
C VAL A 276 -4.07 30.64 4.86
N ALA A 277 -3.55 29.76 5.72
CA ALA A 277 -3.22 30.12 7.10
C ALA A 277 -2.18 31.26 7.17
N GLY A 278 -1.10 31.19 6.37
CA GLY A 278 -0.07 32.24 6.32
C GLY A 278 -0.58 33.57 5.78
N ILE A 279 -1.39 33.54 4.72
CA ILE A 279 -2.01 34.75 4.16
C ILE A 279 -3.01 35.36 5.15
N ALA A 280 -3.84 34.54 5.78
CA ALA A 280 -4.83 35.00 6.75
C ALA A 280 -4.18 35.72 7.94
N ALA A 281 -3.11 35.14 8.51
CA ALA A 281 -2.35 35.75 9.60
C ALA A 281 -1.74 37.11 9.21
N SER A 282 -1.24 37.22 7.97
CA SER A 282 -0.65 38.47 7.48
C SER A 282 -1.70 39.54 7.18
N TRP A 283 -2.86 39.12 6.65
CA TRP A 283 -3.94 40.03 6.27
C TRP A 283 -4.57 40.70 7.48
N THR A 284 -4.83 39.93 8.55
CA THR A 284 -5.38 40.45 9.82
C THR A 284 -4.46 41.48 10.46
N LEU A 285 -3.13 41.30 10.39
CA LEU A 285 -2.15 42.25 10.90
C LEU A 285 -2.10 43.55 10.06
N LEU A 286 -2.04 43.42 8.74
CA LEU A 286 -1.89 44.55 7.80
C LEU A 286 -3.16 45.38 7.61
N GLY A 287 -4.32 44.86 8.04
CA GLY A 287 -5.61 45.55 7.99
C GLY A 287 -5.82 46.58 9.09
N ARG A 288 -4.99 46.60 10.13
CA ARG A 288 -5.08 47.58 11.22
C ARG A 288 -4.38 48.89 10.83
N ASP A 289 -4.99 50.03 11.15
CA ASP A 289 -4.47 51.36 10.81
C ASP A 289 -3.06 51.59 11.35
N VAL A 290 -2.20 52.21 10.54
CA VAL A 290 -0.78 52.46 10.85
C VAL A 290 -0.62 53.26 12.13
N LEU A 291 -1.56 54.18 12.41
CA LEU A 291 -1.58 55.00 13.63
C LEU A 291 -1.90 54.19 14.90
N SER A 292 -2.54 53.02 14.77
CA SER A 292 -2.77 52.10 15.90
C SER A 292 -1.58 51.18 16.18
N ILE A 293 -0.61 51.12 15.26
CA ILE A 293 0.60 50.27 15.37
C ILE A 293 1.69 51.01 16.15
N VAL A 294 1.82 52.32 15.97
CA VAL A 294 2.89 53.15 16.56
C VAL A 294 2.55 53.65 17.97
N ARG A 295 1.27 53.62 18.37
CA ARG A 295 0.80 54.27 19.61
C ARG A 295 0.72 53.33 20.83
N ARG A 296 1.56 52.28 20.90
CA ARG A 296 1.66 51.39 22.06
C ARG A 296 3.10 51.12 22.42
#